data_AF-A0A956CH17-F1
#
_entry.id   AF-A0A956CH17-F1
#
_cell.length_a   1.000
_cell.length_b   1.000
_cell.length_c   1.000
_cell.angle_alpha   90.00
_cell.angle_beta   90.00
_cell.angle_gamma   90.00
#
_symmetry.space_group_name_H-M   'P 1'
#
loop_
_entity.id
_entity.type
_entity.pdbx_description
1 polymer ?
#
loop_
_entity_poly.entity_id
_entity_poly.type
_entity_poly.pdbx_seq_one_letter_code
_entity_poly.pdbx_strand_id
1 'polypeptide(L)'
;MPKSAVLACLPVIVALLACKEEAPAPTPTPVATPTPPPAATPAAAPESPAEPERAAPTEPQRSGKPELLTADEIASRLKQTMHGHVAIPSQSFGLAVTGLGDISVLSTMSPNGKELVFHVYDAEGKRIQSLLNKNAADWHAVKLLAVAFPDVDGDGNQDFVALASYSPGAFNAAGVFTRPGGGRFVFDAARSERASRGSPTSVMAAARAAR
;
A
#
# COMPACT_ATOMS: atom_id res chain seq x y z
N MET A 1 -14.90 26.74 48.24
CA MET A 1 -15.52 27.69 47.28
C MET A 1 -15.38 27.10 45.87
N PRO A 2 -16.44 26.54 45.28
CA PRO A 2 -16.35 25.98 43.93
C PRO A 2 -16.36 27.11 42.89
N LYS A 3 -15.40 27.07 41.95
CA LYS A 3 -15.33 27.96 40.79
C LYS A 3 -16.30 27.46 39.72
N SER A 4 -17.32 28.25 39.43
CA SER A 4 -18.24 28.05 38.31
C SER A 4 -17.49 28.17 36.98
N ALA A 5 -17.56 27.13 36.14
CA ALA A 5 -17.10 27.18 34.77
C ALA A 5 -18.25 27.70 33.88
N VAL A 6 -17.99 28.80 33.18
CA VAL A 6 -18.91 29.43 32.24
C VAL A 6 -18.89 28.63 30.94
N LEU A 7 -20.05 28.10 30.56
CA LEU A 7 -20.30 27.40 29.31
C LEU A 7 -20.48 28.44 28.19
N ALA A 8 -19.45 28.64 27.37
CA ALA A 8 -19.52 29.53 26.21
C ALA A 8 -20.22 28.79 25.05
N CYS A 9 -21.41 29.26 24.70
CA CYS A 9 -22.19 28.82 23.56
C CYS A 9 -21.58 29.42 22.27
N LEU A 10 -21.06 28.58 21.37
CA LEU A 10 -20.56 28.99 20.04
C LEU A 10 -21.72 28.93 19.02
N PRO A 11 -21.89 29.94 18.15
CA PRO A 11 -22.91 29.91 17.12
C PRO A 11 -22.51 28.97 15.98
N VAL A 12 -23.44 28.08 15.62
CA VAL A 12 -23.38 27.26 14.41
C VAL A 12 -23.63 28.17 13.21
N ILE A 13 -22.61 28.45 12.41
CA ILE A 13 -22.73 29.15 11.13
C ILE A 13 -23.08 28.11 10.07
N VAL A 14 -24.35 28.08 9.67
CA VAL A 14 -24.82 27.30 8.52
C VAL A 14 -24.54 28.11 7.25
N ALA A 15 -23.51 27.72 6.51
CA ALA A 15 -23.25 28.27 5.18
C ALA A 15 -24.15 27.56 4.15
N LEU A 16 -25.22 28.24 3.72
CA LEU A 16 -26.02 27.86 2.56
C LEU A 16 -25.20 28.11 1.29
N LEU A 17 -24.58 27.06 0.74
CA LEU A 17 -24.03 27.09 -0.61
C LEU A 17 -25.20 27.04 -1.62
N ALA A 18 -25.44 28.17 -2.29
CA ALA A 18 -26.30 28.23 -3.46
C ALA A 18 -25.63 27.46 -4.61
N CYS A 19 -26.22 26.33 -5.01
CA CYS A 19 -25.84 25.64 -6.23
C CYS A 19 -26.25 26.50 -7.42
N LYS A 20 -25.26 27.00 -8.16
CA LYS A 20 -25.48 27.70 -9.42
C LYS A 20 -25.81 26.65 -10.48
N GLU A 21 -27.04 26.69 -10.98
CA GLU A 21 -27.50 25.83 -12.07
C GLU A 21 -26.78 26.23 -13.36
N GLU A 22 -25.86 25.40 -13.81
CA GLU A 22 -25.08 25.60 -15.02
C GLU A 22 -25.86 25.05 -16.21
N ALA A 23 -26.10 25.91 -17.20
CA ALA A 23 -26.87 25.57 -18.40
C ALA A 23 -26.24 24.39 -19.16
N PRO A 24 -27.03 23.51 -19.78
CA PRO A 24 -26.52 22.38 -20.54
C PRO A 24 -25.64 22.86 -21.71
N ALA A 25 -24.40 22.36 -21.76
CA ALA A 25 -23.48 22.62 -22.85
C ALA A 25 -24.06 22.15 -24.20
N PRO A 26 -23.78 22.86 -25.31
CA PRO A 26 -24.28 22.48 -26.63
C PRO A 26 -23.75 21.10 -27.03
N THR A 27 -24.64 20.25 -27.55
CA THR A 27 -24.30 18.92 -28.07
C THR A 27 -23.30 19.07 -29.23
N PRO A 28 -22.12 18.42 -29.16
CA PRO A 28 -21.15 18.49 -30.26
C PRO A 28 -21.75 17.84 -31.52
N THR A 29 -21.66 18.56 -32.64
CA THR A 29 -22.02 18.01 -33.96
C THR A 29 -21.01 16.92 -34.33
N PRO A 30 -21.46 15.72 -34.76
CA PRO A 30 -20.54 14.66 -35.14
C PRO A 30 -19.71 15.09 -36.36
N VAL A 31 -18.39 15.17 -36.17
CA VAL A 31 -17.43 15.36 -37.26
C VAL A 31 -17.31 14.04 -37.99
N ALA A 32 -17.47 14.07 -39.32
CA ALA A 32 -17.31 12.88 -40.16
C ALA A 32 -15.88 12.33 -40.04
N THR A 33 -15.76 11.09 -39.58
CA THR A 33 -14.50 10.36 -39.52
C THR A 33 -14.00 10.08 -40.95
N PRO A 34 -12.80 10.54 -41.34
CA PRO A 34 -12.25 10.22 -42.65
C PRO A 34 -12.01 8.71 -42.77
N THR A 35 -12.40 8.14 -43.91
CA THR A 35 -12.15 6.74 -44.25
C THR A 35 -10.63 6.49 -44.26
N PRO A 36 -10.13 5.48 -43.52
CA PRO A 36 -8.70 5.18 -43.51
C PRO A 36 -8.25 4.70 -44.91
N PRO A 37 -7.05 5.09 -45.35
CA PRO A 37 -6.46 4.59 -46.58
C PRO A 37 -6.22 3.07 -46.50
N PRO A 38 -6.22 2.36 -47.64
CA PRO A 38 -6.01 0.92 -47.68
C PRO A 38 -4.66 0.55 -47.06
N ALA A 39 -4.69 -0.45 -46.17
CA ALA A 39 -3.50 -0.95 -45.48
C ALA A 39 -2.46 -1.43 -46.49
N ALA A 40 -1.24 -0.90 -46.38
CA ALA A 40 -0.11 -1.39 -47.15
C ALA A 40 0.16 -2.86 -46.79
N THR A 41 0.35 -3.69 -47.81
CA THR A 41 0.78 -5.09 -47.67
C THR A 41 2.09 -5.14 -46.87
N PRO A 42 2.17 -5.90 -45.76
CA PRO A 42 3.38 -6.00 -44.98
C PRO A 42 4.51 -6.61 -45.82
N ALA A 43 5.58 -5.85 -46.03
CA ALA A 43 6.84 -6.41 -46.49
C ALA A 43 7.33 -7.41 -45.42
N ALA A 44 7.78 -8.59 -45.86
CA ALA A 44 8.32 -9.62 -45.00
C ALA A 44 9.43 -9.02 -44.11
N ALA A 45 9.24 -9.11 -42.79
CA ALA A 45 10.21 -8.64 -41.82
C ALA A 45 11.48 -9.51 -41.90
N PRO A 46 12.68 -8.92 -41.87
CA PRO A 46 13.92 -9.68 -41.74
C PRO A 46 13.91 -10.46 -40.42
N GLU A 47 14.29 -11.73 -40.47
CA GLU A 47 14.43 -12.60 -39.31
C GLU A 47 15.34 -11.92 -38.28
N SER A 48 14.77 -11.58 -37.13
CA SER A 48 15.50 -10.96 -36.03
C SER A 48 16.52 -11.97 -35.48
N PRO A 49 17.79 -11.59 -35.29
CA PRO A 49 18.79 -12.47 -34.68
C PRO A 49 18.28 -12.95 -33.32
N ALA A 50 18.37 -14.26 -33.08
CA ALA A 50 17.99 -14.87 -31.82
C ALA A 50 18.69 -14.15 -30.65
N GLU A 51 17.88 -13.51 -29.81
CA GLU A 51 18.35 -12.87 -28.58
C GLU A 51 18.95 -13.96 -27.68
N PRO A 52 20.20 -13.80 -27.18
CA PRO A 52 20.84 -14.80 -26.36
C PRO A 52 19.99 -15.02 -25.10
N GLU A 53 19.54 -16.27 -24.96
CA GLU A 53 18.75 -16.77 -23.83
C GLU A 53 19.48 -16.42 -22.53
N ARG A 54 19.06 -15.31 -21.91
CA ARG A 54 19.65 -14.81 -20.66
C ARG A 54 19.29 -15.82 -19.59
N ALA A 55 20.26 -16.65 -19.21
CA ALA A 55 20.10 -17.66 -18.17
C ALA A 55 19.39 -17.02 -16.96
N ALA A 56 18.20 -17.54 -16.64
CA ALA A 56 17.41 -17.06 -15.52
C ALA A 56 18.29 -17.11 -14.26
N PRO A 57 18.40 -16.02 -13.47
CA PRO A 57 19.15 -16.05 -12.23
C PRO A 57 18.58 -17.14 -11.33
N THR A 58 19.33 -18.24 -11.17
CA THR A 58 18.94 -19.36 -10.31
C THR A 58 19.41 -19.05 -8.89
N GLU A 59 19.00 -17.90 -8.35
CA GLU A 59 19.21 -17.65 -6.93
C GLU A 59 18.09 -18.37 -6.19
N PRO A 60 18.38 -19.35 -5.32
CA PRO A 60 17.36 -20.11 -4.63
C PRO A 60 16.52 -19.14 -3.81
N GLN A 61 15.21 -19.06 -4.13
CA GLN A 61 14.27 -18.28 -3.35
C GLN A 61 14.22 -18.85 -1.93
N ARG A 62 15.02 -18.29 -1.02
CA ARG A 62 14.90 -18.52 0.42
C ARG A 62 13.62 -17.84 0.88
N SER A 63 12.49 -18.54 0.72
CA SER A 63 11.28 -18.21 1.47
C SER A 63 11.50 -18.67 2.91
N GLY A 64 12.11 -17.80 3.71
CA GLY A 64 12.23 -18.00 5.14
C GLY A 64 10.85 -17.93 5.77
N LYS A 65 10.51 -18.91 6.60
CA LYS A 65 9.29 -18.86 7.43
C LYS A 65 9.34 -17.58 8.29
N PRO A 66 8.25 -16.80 8.40
CA PRO A 66 8.23 -15.64 9.27
C PRO A 66 8.53 -16.03 10.72
N GLU A 67 9.41 -15.27 11.36
CA GLU A 67 9.79 -15.45 12.77
C GLU A 67 9.36 -14.22 13.57
N LEU A 68 8.73 -14.42 14.72
CA LEU A 68 8.33 -13.30 15.58
C LEU A 68 9.57 -12.64 16.17
N LEU A 69 9.59 -11.31 16.17
CA LEU A 69 10.66 -10.58 16.83
C LEU A 69 10.55 -10.73 18.34
N THR A 70 11.68 -10.94 19.00
CA THR A 70 11.79 -10.95 20.45
C THR A 70 11.53 -9.56 21.03
N ALA A 71 11.16 -9.49 22.32
CA ALA A 71 10.94 -8.22 23.00
C ALA A 71 12.20 -7.33 22.99
N ASP A 72 13.39 -7.92 23.10
CA ASP A 72 14.66 -7.20 23.09
C ASP A 72 14.99 -6.63 21.70
N GLU A 73 14.75 -7.40 20.64
CA GLU A 73 14.90 -6.90 19.26
C GLU A 73 13.95 -5.74 18.97
N ILE A 74 12.70 -5.86 19.41
CA ILE A 74 11.70 -4.79 19.29
C ILE A 74 12.17 -3.56 20.07
N ALA A 75 12.60 -3.73 21.33
CA ALA A 75 13.06 -2.64 22.17
C ALA A 75 14.31 -1.94 21.61
N SER A 76 15.26 -2.70 21.05
CA SER A 76 16.45 -2.17 20.38
C SER A 76 16.08 -1.27 19.19
N ARG A 77 15.11 -1.71 18.38
CA ARG A 77 14.64 -0.97 17.18
C ARG A 77 13.81 0.26 17.54
N LEU A 78 13.00 0.20 18.60
CA LEU A 78 12.17 1.34 19.05
C LEU A 78 13.00 2.52 19.57
N LYS A 79 14.04 2.23 20.36
CA LYS A 79 14.92 3.24 20.96
C LYS A 79 15.53 4.18 19.92
N GLN A 80 15.70 3.71 18.70
CA GLN A 80 16.41 4.45 17.66
C GLN A 80 15.55 5.43 16.87
N THR A 81 14.21 5.35 16.88
CA THR A 81 13.47 6.06 15.82
C THR A 81 12.04 6.51 16.08
N MET A 82 11.41 6.21 17.23
CA MET A 82 9.97 6.47 17.35
C MET A 82 9.56 7.15 18.65
N HIS A 83 9.56 8.49 18.63
CA HIS A 83 9.04 9.28 19.76
C HIS A 83 7.52 9.06 19.88
N GLY A 84 7.10 8.42 20.96
CA GLY A 84 5.69 8.27 21.34
C GLY A 84 4.92 7.14 20.66
N HIS A 85 5.51 6.39 19.73
CA HIS A 85 4.85 5.19 19.19
C HIS A 85 4.96 4.03 20.18
N VAL A 86 3.94 3.18 20.20
CA VAL A 86 3.91 1.96 21.02
C VAL A 86 4.00 0.76 20.08
N ALA A 87 5.03 -0.08 20.22
CA ALA A 87 5.10 -1.30 19.43
C ALA A 87 3.98 -2.28 19.77
N ILE A 88 3.64 -3.10 18.77
CA ILE A 88 2.70 -4.19 18.88
C ILE A 88 3.47 -5.48 18.58
N PRO A 89 4.11 -6.09 19.60
CA PRO A 89 4.99 -7.25 19.41
C PRO A 89 4.31 -8.41 18.68
N SER A 90 3.03 -8.66 18.99
CA SER A 90 2.23 -9.73 18.36
C SER A 90 1.97 -9.52 16.86
N GLN A 91 2.28 -8.35 16.30
CA GLN A 91 2.18 -8.03 14.89
C GLN A 91 3.54 -7.71 14.26
N SER A 92 4.64 -8.04 14.94
CA SER A 92 6.01 -7.72 14.51
C SER A 92 6.80 -8.99 14.23
N PHE A 93 7.45 -9.06 13.08
CA PHE A 93 8.09 -10.29 12.60
C PHE A 93 9.27 -9.99 11.67
N GLY A 94 10.23 -10.91 11.63
CA GLY A 94 11.29 -10.99 10.63
C GLY A 94 10.92 -11.96 9.50
N LEU A 95 11.44 -11.71 8.29
CA LEU A 95 11.41 -12.66 7.19
C LEU A 95 12.49 -12.36 6.15
N ALA A 96 12.84 -13.35 5.34
CA ALA A 96 13.65 -13.17 4.15
C ALA A 96 12.75 -12.76 2.96
N VAL A 97 13.09 -11.66 2.29
CA VAL A 97 12.41 -11.15 1.10
C VAL A 97 13.39 -11.12 -0.06
N THR A 98 12.99 -11.69 -1.20
CA THR A 98 13.83 -11.71 -2.40
C THR A 98 14.20 -10.28 -2.81
N GLY A 99 15.49 -10.02 -3.01
CA GLY A 99 16.03 -8.69 -3.33
C GLY A 99 16.19 -7.72 -2.15
N LEU A 100 15.64 -8.03 -0.97
CA LEU A 100 15.84 -7.24 0.25
C LEU A 100 16.63 -7.98 1.34
N GLY A 101 16.84 -9.30 1.20
CA GLY A 101 17.48 -10.11 2.22
C GLY A 101 16.59 -10.29 3.45
N ASP A 102 17.21 -10.45 4.61
CA ASP A 102 16.50 -10.53 5.87
C ASP A 102 15.99 -9.13 6.25
N ILE A 103 14.68 -9.00 6.38
CA ILE A 103 14.03 -7.78 6.84
C ILE A 103 13.29 -8.05 8.14
N SER A 104 12.86 -6.99 8.80
CA SER A 104 11.83 -7.11 9.83
C SER A 104 10.80 -6.01 9.75
N VAL A 105 9.56 -6.40 10.00
CA VAL A 105 8.40 -5.53 10.02
C VAL A 105 8.01 -5.32 11.48
N LEU A 106 8.12 -4.08 11.93
CA LEU A 106 7.70 -3.65 13.25
C LEU A 106 6.37 -2.92 13.13
N SER A 107 5.33 -3.47 13.74
CA SER A 107 4.03 -2.81 13.84
C SER A 107 4.01 -1.89 15.04
N THR A 108 3.62 -0.63 14.85
CA THR A 108 3.43 0.32 15.95
C THR A 108 2.08 1.01 15.89
N MET A 109 1.58 1.40 17.05
CA MET A 109 0.51 2.36 17.17
C MET A 109 1.12 3.75 17.31
N SER A 110 0.61 4.70 16.53
CA SER A 110 0.91 6.13 16.63
C SER A 110 0.63 6.68 18.04
N PRO A 111 1.24 7.82 18.43
CA PRO A 111 1.12 8.36 19.78
C PRO A 111 -0.32 8.71 20.21
N ASN A 112 -1.22 8.94 19.25
CA ASN A 112 -2.63 9.22 19.52
C ASN A 112 -3.49 7.95 19.65
N GLY A 113 -2.90 6.76 19.46
CA GLY A 113 -3.58 5.47 19.57
C GLY A 113 -4.52 5.15 18.40
N LYS A 114 -4.51 5.94 17.32
CA LYS A 114 -5.51 5.81 16.24
C LYS A 114 -4.98 5.06 15.03
N GLU A 115 -3.68 5.13 14.80
CA GLU A 115 -3.10 4.66 13.55
C GLU A 115 -2.03 3.61 13.76
N LEU A 116 -2.22 2.48 13.08
CA LEU A 116 -1.23 1.43 12.89
C LEU A 116 -0.24 1.83 11.78
N VAL A 117 1.05 1.81 12.10
CA VAL A 117 2.16 2.07 11.17
C VAL A 117 3.07 0.85 11.13
N PHE A 118 3.44 0.40 9.93
CA PHE A 118 4.45 -0.63 9.76
C PHE A 118 5.79 0.01 9.49
N HIS A 119 6.83 -0.48 10.13
CA HIS A 119 8.19 -0.02 9.89
C HIS A 119 9.01 -1.20 9.42
N VAL A 120 9.57 -1.08 8.22
CA VAL A 120 10.45 -2.07 7.61
C VAL A 120 11.89 -1.70 7.94
N TYR A 121 12.62 -2.66 8.47
CA TYR A 121 14.02 -2.57 8.84
C TYR A 121 14.82 -3.63 8.07
N ASP A 122 16.07 -3.31 7.74
CA ASP A 122 17.03 -4.28 7.19
C ASP A 122 17.61 -5.20 8.29
N ALA A 123 18.49 -6.11 7.89
CA ALA A 123 19.17 -7.07 8.75
C ALA A 123 20.03 -6.38 9.83
N GLU A 124 20.58 -5.20 9.51
CA GLU A 124 21.37 -4.39 10.43
C GLU A 124 20.52 -3.56 11.40
N GLY A 125 19.18 -3.66 11.29
CA GLY A 125 18.24 -2.92 12.14
C GLY A 125 18.10 -1.45 11.75
N LYS A 126 18.57 -1.04 10.58
CA LYS A 126 18.35 0.29 10.02
C LYS A 126 16.97 0.33 9.34
N ARG A 127 16.23 1.41 9.60
CA ARG A 127 14.89 1.59 9.02
C ARG A 127 14.97 1.87 7.52
N ILE A 128 14.40 0.98 6.71
CA ILE A 128 14.25 1.16 5.26
C ILE A 128 13.14 2.17 4.98
N GLN A 129 11.93 1.89 5.51
CA GLN A 129 10.72 2.65 5.21
C GLN A 129 9.62 2.38 6.23
N SER A 130 8.74 3.36 6.42
CA SER A 130 7.45 3.14 7.09
C SER A 130 6.36 2.96 6.03
N LEU A 131 5.55 1.92 6.15
CA LEU A 131 4.41 1.60 5.31
C LEU A 131 3.12 1.87 6.10
N LEU A 132 2.13 2.47 5.43
CA LEU A 132 0.99 3.23 6.01
C LEU A 132 1.49 4.52 6.70
N ASN A 133 1.07 5.74 6.36
CA ASN A 133 -0.23 6.27 5.96
C ASN A 133 -0.10 7.26 4.78
N LYS A 134 -0.94 7.12 3.74
CA LYS A 134 -1.68 8.22 3.11
C LYS A 134 -2.42 7.74 1.87
N ASN A 135 -3.70 7.46 2.02
CA ASN A 135 -4.77 7.95 1.14
C ASN A 135 -6.12 7.33 1.51
N ALA A 136 -6.69 7.81 2.61
CA ALA A 136 -8.13 8.02 2.75
C ALA A 136 -8.24 9.03 3.89
N ALA A 137 -8.70 10.24 3.61
CA ALA A 137 -8.68 11.35 4.58
C ALA A 137 -9.42 11.05 5.90
N ASP A 138 -10.17 9.95 5.97
CA ASP A 138 -11.03 9.61 7.11
C ASP A 138 -10.74 8.23 7.73
N TRP A 139 -9.98 7.34 7.08
CA TRP A 139 -9.83 5.95 7.52
C TRP A 139 -8.40 5.60 7.94
N HIS A 140 -8.26 5.04 9.14
CA HIS A 140 -6.98 4.59 9.69
C HIS A 140 -7.02 3.09 9.96
N ALA A 141 -5.92 2.41 9.64
CA ALA A 141 -5.74 1.00 9.98
C ALA A 141 -5.62 0.87 11.50
N VAL A 142 -6.41 -0.02 12.10
CA VAL A 142 -6.42 -0.27 13.55
C VAL A 142 -5.86 -1.64 13.92
N LYS A 143 -5.84 -2.58 12.97
CA LYS A 143 -5.37 -3.95 13.20
C LYS A 143 -4.86 -4.58 11.91
N LEU A 144 -3.62 -5.09 11.92
CA LEU A 144 -3.13 -5.96 10.85
C LEU A 144 -3.80 -7.33 10.98
N LEU A 145 -4.29 -7.84 9.85
CA LEU A 145 -4.90 -9.17 9.77
C LEU A 145 -3.96 -10.17 9.11
N ALA A 146 -3.30 -9.77 8.03
CA ALA A 146 -2.35 -10.61 7.30
C ALA A 146 -1.44 -9.77 6.40
N VAL A 147 -0.26 -10.28 6.10
CA VAL A 147 0.65 -9.73 5.09
C VAL A 147 1.08 -10.80 4.10
N ALA A 148 1.48 -10.39 2.90
CA ALA A 148 2.13 -11.23 1.92
C ALA A 148 3.14 -10.41 1.12
N PHE A 149 4.13 -11.10 0.55
CA PHE A 149 5.16 -10.52 -0.29
C PHE A 149 5.13 -11.06 -1.75
N PRO A 150 4.01 -10.96 -2.46
CA PRO A 150 3.90 -11.41 -3.85
C PRO A 150 4.55 -10.41 -4.81
N ASP A 151 4.96 -10.89 -5.97
CA ASP A 151 5.14 -10.04 -7.15
C ASP A 151 3.75 -9.78 -7.76
N VAL A 152 3.21 -8.55 -7.60
CA VAL A 152 1.88 -8.17 -8.11
C VAL A 152 1.94 -7.42 -9.43
N ASP A 153 3.05 -6.75 -9.75
CA ASP A 153 3.21 -6.00 -10.99
C ASP A 153 4.02 -6.72 -12.07
N GLY A 154 4.60 -7.87 -11.75
CA GLY A 154 5.28 -8.77 -12.68
C GLY A 154 6.71 -8.35 -12.97
N ASP A 155 7.32 -7.48 -12.17
CA ASP A 155 8.67 -6.97 -12.40
C ASP A 155 9.77 -7.89 -11.81
N GLY A 156 9.39 -9.01 -11.20
CA GLY A 156 10.29 -9.97 -10.58
C GLY A 156 10.68 -9.62 -9.14
N ASN A 157 10.21 -8.50 -8.59
CA ASN A 157 10.43 -8.11 -7.21
C ASN A 157 9.22 -8.44 -6.34
N GLN A 158 9.49 -8.77 -5.08
CA GLN A 158 8.43 -8.95 -4.10
C GLN A 158 7.90 -7.61 -3.61
N ASP A 159 6.60 -7.39 -3.82
CA ASP A 159 5.82 -6.27 -3.32
C ASP A 159 5.35 -6.53 -1.89
N PHE A 160 4.67 -5.56 -1.28
CA PHE A 160 4.09 -5.71 0.05
C PHE A 160 2.57 -5.54 -0.03
N VAL A 161 1.84 -6.61 0.30
CA VAL A 161 0.37 -6.58 0.40
C VAL A 161 -0.01 -6.79 1.87
N ALA A 162 -0.69 -5.82 2.45
CA ALA A 162 -1.23 -5.92 3.81
C ALA A 162 -2.75 -5.89 3.80
N LEU A 163 -3.36 -6.85 4.49
CA LEU A 163 -4.77 -6.84 4.82
C LEU A 163 -4.94 -6.31 6.25
N ALA A 164 -5.70 -5.24 6.42
CA ALA A 164 -5.93 -4.62 7.71
C ALA A 164 -7.42 -4.29 7.92
N SER A 165 -7.80 -4.15 9.19
CA SER A 165 -9.10 -3.59 9.59
C SER A 165 -8.96 -2.08 9.76
N TYR A 166 -9.96 -1.33 9.29
CA TYR A 166 -9.97 0.14 9.26
C TYR A 166 -11.10 0.74 10.08
N SER A 167 -10.89 1.98 10.55
CA SER A 167 -11.83 2.77 11.35
C SER A 167 -11.95 4.21 10.81
N PRO A 168 -13.12 4.87 10.91
CA PRO A 168 -14.40 4.33 11.40
C PRO A 168 -15.07 3.41 10.36
N GLY A 169 -15.72 2.34 10.83
CA GLY A 169 -16.52 1.44 9.97
C GLY A 169 -16.16 -0.05 10.06
N ALA A 170 -15.07 -0.41 10.73
CA ALA A 170 -14.68 -1.80 11.01
C ALA A 170 -14.76 -2.74 9.79
N PHE A 171 -14.27 -2.27 8.63
CA PHE A 171 -14.18 -3.07 7.41
C PHE A 171 -12.73 -3.48 7.15
N ASN A 172 -12.56 -4.50 6.32
CA ASN A 172 -11.24 -4.99 5.92
C ASN A 172 -10.90 -4.46 4.53
N ALA A 173 -9.71 -3.90 4.39
CA ALA A 173 -9.18 -3.44 3.11
C ALA A 173 -7.71 -3.83 2.97
N ALA A 174 -7.27 -3.91 1.73
CA ALA A 174 -5.90 -4.26 1.37
C ALA A 174 -5.12 -3.03 0.93
N GLY A 175 -3.94 -2.83 1.50
CA GLY A 175 -2.93 -1.90 1.00
C GLY A 175 -1.90 -2.65 0.18
N VAL A 176 -1.65 -2.19 -1.04
CA VAL A 176 -0.65 -2.72 -1.97
C VAL A 176 0.46 -1.68 -2.12
N PHE A 177 1.69 -2.11 -1.89
CA PHE A 177 2.89 -1.29 -2.08
C PHE A 177 3.83 -2.02 -3.03
N THR A 178 4.02 -1.47 -4.23
CA THR A 178 4.92 -2.06 -5.23
C THR A 178 6.37 -1.71 -4.96
N ARG A 179 7.31 -2.51 -5.47
CA ARG A 179 8.75 -2.27 -5.29
C ARG A 179 9.47 -2.20 -6.64
N PRO A 180 9.21 -1.13 -7.43
CA PRO A 180 9.67 -1.04 -8.81
C PRO A 180 11.20 -1.15 -8.89
N GLY A 181 11.67 -2.11 -9.67
CA GLY A 181 13.10 -2.34 -9.91
C GLY A 181 13.89 -2.70 -8.65
N GLY A 182 13.24 -3.25 -7.61
CA GLY A 182 13.87 -3.63 -6.35
C GLY A 182 14.12 -2.46 -5.39
N GLY A 183 13.59 -1.28 -5.70
CA GLY A 183 13.80 -0.05 -4.92
C GLY A 183 13.00 0.04 -3.62
N ARG A 184 12.53 1.25 -3.31
CA ARG A 184 11.66 1.51 -2.14
C ARG A 184 10.23 1.06 -2.46
N PHE A 185 9.47 0.72 -1.43
CA PHE A 185 8.05 0.45 -1.58
C PHE A 185 7.29 1.74 -1.93
N VAL A 186 6.41 1.67 -2.92
CA VAL A 186 5.57 2.77 -3.38
C VAL A 186 4.11 2.35 -3.23
N PHE A 187 3.29 3.16 -2.57
CA PHE A 187 1.86 2.85 -2.44
C PHE A 187 1.18 2.93 -3.82
N ASP A 188 0.56 1.83 -4.24
CA ASP A 188 -0.23 1.77 -5.47
C ASP A 188 -1.71 1.84 -5.12
N ALA A 189 -2.28 3.04 -5.26
CA ALA A 189 -3.68 3.31 -4.93
C ALA A 189 -4.64 2.49 -5.82
N ALA A 190 -4.33 2.35 -7.11
CA ALA A 190 -5.20 1.65 -8.05
C ALA A 190 -5.23 0.14 -7.76
N ARG A 191 -4.08 -0.47 -7.45
CA ARG A 191 -4.01 -1.87 -7.03
C ARG A 191 -4.64 -2.08 -5.66
N SER A 192 -4.45 -1.16 -4.72
CA SER A 192 -5.06 -1.22 -3.39
C SER A 192 -6.59 -1.18 -3.46
N GLU A 193 -7.14 -0.32 -4.32
CA GLU A 193 -8.58 -0.26 -4.57
C GLU A 193 -9.08 -1.60 -5.14
N ARG A 194 -8.44 -2.12 -6.19
CA ARG A 194 -8.79 -3.43 -6.78
C ARG A 194 -8.70 -4.56 -5.77
N ALA A 195 -7.62 -4.60 -4.98
CA ALA A 195 -7.39 -5.61 -3.95
C ALA A 195 -8.44 -5.57 -2.82
N SER A 196 -9.03 -4.39 -2.58
CA SER A 196 -10.05 -4.17 -1.56
C SER A 196 -11.48 -4.41 -2.06
N ARG A 197 -11.70 -4.48 -3.39
CA ARG A 197 -13.03 -4.75 -3.95
C ARG A 197 -13.54 -6.11 -3.47
N GLY A 198 -14.78 -6.11 -2.99
CA GLY A 198 -15.44 -7.33 -2.50
C GLY A 198 -14.99 -7.79 -1.10
N SER A 199 -14.32 -6.92 -0.32
CA SER A 199 -13.94 -7.20 1.08
C SER A 199 -13.12 -8.49 1.22
N PRO A 200 -11.84 -8.48 0.79
CA PRO A 200 -11.02 -9.69 0.73
C PRO A 200 -10.97 -10.41 2.08
N THR A 201 -11.21 -11.72 2.05
CA THR A 201 -11.18 -12.60 3.24
C THR A 201 -9.78 -13.13 3.55
N SER A 202 -8.82 -12.95 2.64
CA SER A 202 -7.42 -13.34 2.83
C SER A 202 -6.48 -12.44 2.04
N VAL A 203 -5.23 -12.34 2.49
CA VAL A 203 -4.20 -11.57 1.79
C VAL A 203 -3.87 -12.16 0.40
N MET A 204 -4.01 -13.48 0.22
CA MET A 204 -3.80 -14.12 -1.08
C MET A 204 -4.94 -13.85 -2.07
N ALA A 205 -6.17 -13.63 -1.59
CA ALA A 205 -7.27 -13.15 -2.43
C ALA A 205 -7.03 -11.69 -2.85
N ALA A 206 -6.64 -10.83 -1.90
CA ALA A 206 -6.27 -9.44 -2.17
C ALA A 206 -5.12 -9.33 -3.18
N ALA A 207 -4.05 -10.09 -2.99
CA ALA A 207 -2.89 -10.11 -3.89
C ALA A 207 -3.27 -10.54 -5.33
N ARG A 208 -4.16 -11.53 -5.47
CA ARG A 208 -4.64 -11.95 -6.79
C ARG A 208 -5.49 -10.89 -7.47
N ALA A 209 -6.35 -10.20 -6.71
CA ALA A 209 -7.17 -9.10 -7.22
C ALA A 209 -6.32 -7.84 -7.55
N ALA A 210 -5.15 -7.70 -6.95
CA ALA A 210 -4.23 -6.59 -7.19
C ALA A 210 -3.51 -6.67 -8.54
N ARG A 211 -3.39 -7.87 -9.14
CA ARG A 211 -2.64 -8.09 -10.39
C ARG A 211 -3.21 -7.30 -11.56
#